data_AF-A0A2E4XKR9-F1
#
_entry.id   AF-A0A2E4XKR9-F1
#
_cell.length_a   1.000
_cell.length_b   1.000
_cell.length_c   1.000
_cell.angle_alpha   90.00
_cell.angle_beta   90.00
_cell.angle_gamma   90.00
#
_symmetry.space_group_name_H-M   'P 1'
#
loop_
_entity.id
_entity.type
_entity.pdbx_description
1 polymer ?
#
loop_
_entity_poly.entity_id
_entity_poly.type
_entity_poly.pdbx_seq_one_letter_code
_entity_poly.pdbx_strand_id
1 'polypeptide(L)'
;LEIHQMHVELTVQLPQLEITNAKTTFETHPHTSCPKILNHYKELIGLSVARGFTHKVRELFGGPRGCTHITALLQAMAPAIVQATWSMAVLQRRESGLPPGAVDKNRENMQKSNINTCHVWAEDGEHIQEFKDGRMPSPPLQVTERLIELGRKPEEWRGF
;
A
#
# COMPACT_ATOMS: atom_id res chain seq x y z
N LEU A 1 3.39 -26.54 -18.84
CA LEU A 1 3.97 -25.57 -19.79
C LEU A 1 3.83 -24.21 -19.17
N GLU A 2 4.93 -23.51 -18.94
CA GLU A 2 4.91 -22.12 -18.49
C GLU A 2 4.87 -21.20 -19.70
N ILE A 3 4.02 -20.17 -19.67
CA ILE A 3 3.81 -19.25 -20.81
C ILE A 3 4.16 -17.80 -20.45
N HIS A 4 3.90 -17.39 -19.20
CA HIS A 4 4.15 -16.05 -18.70
C HIS A 4 4.83 -16.12 -17.34
N GLN A 5 6.16 -15.96 -17.31
CA GLN A 5 6.91 -15.73 -16.08
C GLN A 5 7.48 -14.32 -16.15
N MET A 6 6.93 -13.43 -15.34
CA MET A 6 7.23 -12.00 -15.39
C MET A 6 7.42 -11.46 -13.98
N HIS A 7 8.37 -10.56 -13.82
CA HIS A 7 8.65 -9.89 -12.56
C HIS A 7 8.52 -8.38 -12.73
N VAL A 8 7.95 -7.73 -11.72
CA VAL A 8 7.91 -6.28 -11.57
C VAL A 8 8.52 -5.95 -10.22
N GLU A 9 9.56 -5.14 -10.22
CA GLU A 9 10.24 -4.65 -9.03
C GLU A 9 10.12 -3.12 -9.01
N LEU A 10 9.59 -2.57 -7.91
CA LEU A 10 9.52 -1.13 -7.69
C LEU A 10 10.30 -0.77 -6.42
N THR A 11 11.12 0.28 -6.50
CA THR A 11 11.67 0.95 -5.32
C THR A 11 10.86 2.20 -5.05
N VAL A 12 10.37 2.34 -3.83
CA VAL A 12 9.45 3.41 -3.45
C VAL A 12 10.02 4.17 -2.26
N GLN A 13 10.10 5.49 -2.38
CA GLN A 13 10.55 6.38 -1.31
C GLN A 13 9.42 6.62 -0.31
N LEU A 14 9.79 6.61 0.98
CA LEU A 14 8.89 6.99 2.07
C LEU A 14 9.22 8.41 2.57
N PRO A 15 8.23 9.18 3.04
CA PRO A 15 6.80 8.84 3.10
C PRO A 15 5.98 9.18 1.84
N GLN A 16 6.57 9.81 0.82
CA GLN A 16 5.83 10.36 -0.35
C GLN A 16 5.27 9.31 -1.31
N LEU A 17 5.73 8.06 -1.18
CA LEU A 17 5.37 6.95 -2.04
C LEU A 17 5.73 7.16 -3.52
N GLU A 18 6.78 7.92 -3.77
CA GLU A 18 7.33 8.14 -5.11
C GLU A 18 8.15 6.93 -5.56
N ILE A 19 7.93 6.46 -6.79
CA ILE A 19 8.71 5.41 -7.42
C ILE A 19 10.06 5.99 -7.85
N THR A 20 11.14 5.56 -7.22
CA THR A 20 12.51 5.98 -7.56
C THR A 20 13.20 5.03 -8.52
N ASN A 21 12.72 3.79 -8.62
CA ASN A 21 13.22 2.81 -9.58
C ASN A 21 12.11 1.84 -9.99
N ALA A 22 12.13 1.42 -11.25
CA ALA A 22 11.21 0.45 -11.82
C ALA A 22 11.97 -0.51 -12.74
N LYS A 23 11.84 -1.82 -12.46
CA LYS A 23 12.43 -2.89 -13.26
C LYS A 23 11.35 -3.91 -13.60
N THR A 24 11.36 -4.37 -14.84
CA THR A 24 10.46 -5.41 -15.32
C THR A 24 11.26 -6.43 -16.11
N THR A 25 11.04 -7.72 -15.85
CA THR A 25 11.68 -8.81 -16.60
C THR A 25 10.61 -9.80 -17.06
N PHE A 26 10.76 -10.31 -18.29
CA PHE A 26 9.96 -11.42 -18.81
C PHE A 26 10.90 -12.61 -19.00
N GLU A 27 10.89 -13.56 -18.05
CA GLU A 27 11.70 -14.78 -18.13
C GLU A 27 11.14 -15.75 -19.18
N THR A 28 9.82 -15.91 -19.18
CA THR A 28 9.07 -16.76 -20.13
C THR A 28 7.96 -15.95 -20.77
N HIS A 29 7.89 -15.93 -22.10
CA HIS A 29 6.90 -15.17 -22.86
C HIS A 29 6.56 -15.85 -24.20
N PRO A 30 5.30 -15.75 -24.70
CA PRO A 30 4.85 -16.50 -25.87
C PRO A 30 5.31 -15.94 -27.22
N HIS A 31 5.71 -14.67 -27.28
CA HIS A 31 6.15 -14.02 -28.51
C HIS A 31 7.50 -13.33 -28.33
N THR A 32 8.37 -13.43 -29.34
CA THR A 32 9.69 -12.80 -29.35
C THR A 32 9.65 -11.27 -29.29
N SER A 33 8.50 -10.67 -29.63
CA SER A 33 8.27 -9.23 -29.55
C SER A 33 7.88 -8.74 -28.16
N CYS A 34 7.42 -9.61 -27.24
CA CYS A 34 6.94 -9.19 -25.92
C CYS A 34 7.97 -8.37 -25.13
N PRO A 35 9.27 -8.74 -25.04
CA PRO A 35 10.24 -7.99 -24.26
C PRO A 35 10.59 -6.60 -24.80
N LYS A 36 10.19 -6.27 -26.04
CA LYS A 36 10.51 -4.96 -26.65
C LYS A 36 9.93 -3.78 -25.86
N ILE A 37 8.90 -4.02 -25.06
CA ILE A 37 8.23 -2.99 -24.26
C ILE A 37 8.87 -2.77 -22.88
N LEU A 38 9.83 -3.60 -22.45
CA LEU A 38 10.34 -3.57 -21.06
C LEU A 38 10.87 -2.19 -20.64
N ASN A 39 11.56 -1.48 -21.54
CA ASN A 39 12.09 -0.14 -21.25
C ASN A 39 11.00 0.93 -21.07
N HIS A 40 9.80 0.72 -21.62
CA HIS A 40 8.68 1.67 -21.50
C HIS A 40 8.20 1.79 -20.05
N TYR A 41 8.33 0.74 -19.24
CA TYR A 41 7.94 0.78 -17.81
C TYR A 41 8.83 1.69 -16.94
N LYS A 42 9.93 2.23 -17.47
CA LYS A 42 10.68 3.29 -16.79
C LYS A 42 9.88 4.57 -16.61
N GLU A 43 8.80 4.77 -17.39
CA GLU A 43 7.86 5.88 -17.20
C GLU A 43 7.08 5.82 -15.88
N LEU A 44 7.21 4.73 -15.12
CA LEU A 44 6.74 4.66 -13.73
C LEU A 44 7.57 5.52 -12.77
N ILE A 45 8.84 5.79 -13.09
CA ILE A 45 9.74 6.54 -12.22
C ILE A 45 9.24 7.99 -12.10
N GLY A 46 9.17 8.50 -10.87
CA GLY A 46 8.61 9.80 -10.53
C GLY A 46 7.09 9.80 -10.30
N LEU A 47 6.39 8.70 -10.58
CA LEU A 47 4.98 8.57 -10.19
C LEU A 47 4.87 8.25 -8.70
N SER A 48 3.85 8.80 -8.03
CA SER A 48 3.46 8.36 -6.70
C SER A 48 2.50 7.18 -6.77
N VAL A 49 2.71 6.14 -5.95
CA VAL A 49 1.77 5.00 -5.81
C VAL A 49 0.56 5.31 -4.93
N ALA A 50 0.38 6.58 -4.54
CA ALA A 50 -0.77 7.04 -3.78
C ALA A 50 -2.06 7.16 -4.64
N ARG A 51 -3.05 7.93 -4.16
CA ARG A 51 -4.33 8.14 -4.83
C ARG A 51 -4.12 8.57 -6.30
N GLY A 52 -4.78 7.86 -7.22
CA GLY A 52 -4.70 8.12 -8.66
C GLY A 52 -3.70 7.25 -9.43
N PHE A 53 -2.84 6.47 -8.75
CA PHE A 53 -1.84 5.63 -9.40
C PHE A 53 -2.43 4.65 -10.42
N THR A 54 -3.50 3.93 -10.08
CA THR A 54 -4.13 2.95 -10.98
C THR A 54 -4.70 3.60 -12.24
N HIS A 55 -5.18 4.86 -12.15
CA HIS A 55 -5.59 5.64 -13.30
C HIS A 55 -4.39 5.98 -14.20
N LYS A 56 -3.29 6.46 -13.62
CA LYS A 56 -2.07 6.76 -14.37
C LYS A 56 -1.45 5.54 -15.03
N VAL A 57 -1.46 4.39 -14.36
CA VAL A 57 -1.04 3.11 -14.96
C VAL A 57 -1.88 2.77 -16.19
N ARG A 58 -3.21 2.96 -16.15
CA ARG A 58 -4.09 2.72 -17.32
C ARG A 58 -3.89 3.74 -18.44
N GLU A 59 -3.63 4.99 -18.08
CA GLU A 59 -3.34 6.06 -19.04
C GLU A 59 -2.05 5.75 -19.82
N LEU A 60 -0.97 5.43 -19.12
CA LEU A 60 0.34 5.13 -19.72
C LEU A 60 0.33 3.77 -20.45
N PHE A 61 -0.06 2.69 -19.76
CA PHE A 61 0.16 1.31 -20.20
C PHE A 61 -1.12 0.57 -20.60
N GLY A 62 -2.20 1.30 -20.87
CA GLY A 62 -3.49 0.73 -21.29
C GLY A 62 -3.48 0.24 -22.74
N GLY A 63 -4.09 -0.92 -22.99
CA GLY A 63 -4.26 -1.47 -24.33
C GLY A 63 -2.92 -1.72 -25.03
N PRO A 64 -2.74 -1.24 -26.28
CA PRO A 64 -1.53 -1.53 -27.06
C PRO A 64 -0.26 -0.83 -26.55
N ARG A 65 -0.39 0.08 -25.57
CA ARG A 65 0.75 0.79 -24.96
C ARG A 65 1.42 0.00 -23.83
N GLY A 66 0.89 -1.16 -23.45
CA GLY A 66 1.42 -1.97 -22.36
C GLY A 66 1.25 -3.46 -22.58
N CYS A 67 1.71 -4.24 -21.61
CA CYS A 67 1.39 -5.66 -21.48
C CYS A 67 0.25 -5.80 -20.48
N THR A 68 -0.85 -6.46 -20.88
CA THR A 68 -2.01 -6.70 -20.00
C THR A 68 -1.60 -7.27 -18.63
N HIS A 69 -0.65 -8.20 -18.60
CA HIS A 69 -0.17 -8.83 -17.37
C HIS A 69 0.55 -7.85 -16.45
N ILE A 70 1.46 -7.00 -16.98
CA ILE A 70 2.19 -6.02 -16.18
C ILE A 70 1.25 -4.92 -15.68
N THR A 71 0.34 -4.45 -16.52
CA THR A 71 -0.68 -3.46 -16.13
C THR A 71 -1.56 -3.98 -14.99
N ALA A 72 -1.92 -5.27 -15.00
CA ALA A 72 -2.64 -5.91 -13.91
C ALA A 72 -1.79 -6.04 -12.63
N LEU A 73 -0.53 -6.48 -12.75
CA LEU A 73 0.39 -6.58 -11.62
C LEU A 73 0.61 -5.22 -10.93
N LEU A 74 0.83 -4.15 -11.70
CA LEU A 74 0.99 -2.80 -11.16
C LEU A 74 -0.24 -2.34 -10.36
N GLN A 75 -1.44 -2.63 -10.85
CA GLN A 75 -2.69 -2.32 -10.12
C GLN A 75 -2.81 -3.13 -8.82
N ALA A 76 -2.39 -4.39 -8.83
CA ALA A 76 -2.41 -5.26 -7.65
C ALA A 76 -1.34 -4.89 -6.61
N MET A 77 -0.19 -4.34 -7.04
CA MET A 77 0.91 -3.93 -6.16
C MET A 77 0.56 -2.69 -5.32
N ALA A 78 -0.25 -1.77 -5.87
CA ALA A 78 -0.56 -0.49 -5.21
C ALA A 78 -1.07 -0.63 -3.76
N PRO A 79 -2.12 -1.43 -3.45
CA PRO A 79 -2.58 -1.59 -2.07
C PRO A 79 -1.52 -2.22 -1.15
N ALA A 80 -0.70 -3.15 -1.66
CA ALA A 80 0.35 -3.78 -0.86
C ALA A 80 1.44 -2.77 -0.45
N ILE A 81 1.83 -1.87 -1.36
CA ILE A 81 2.81 -0.82 -1.05
C ILE A 81 2.26 0.13 0.01
N VAL A 82 1.00 0.57 -0.13
CA VAL A 82 0.36 1.45 0.85
C VAL A 82 0.27 0.76 2.22
N GLN A 83 -0.09 -0.53 2.28
CA GLN A 83 -0.14 -1.28 3.54
C GLN A 83 1.25 -1.42 4.20
N ALA A 84 2.32 -1.59 3.41
CA ALA A 84 3.67 -1.71 3.94
C ALA A 84 4.13 -0.46 4.72
N THR A 85 3.58 0.72 4.40
CA THR A 85 3.91 1.97 5.10
C THR A 85 3.59 1.92 6.60
N TRP A 86 2.57 1.16 7.00
CA TRP A 86 2.17 0.99 8.39
C TRP A 86 3.25 0.23 9.17
N SER A 87 3.75 -0.86 8.60
CA SER A 87 4.85 -1.64 9.17
C SER A 87 6.10 -0.78 9.31
N MET A 88 6.40 0.04 8.31
CA MET A 88 7.55 0.96 8.33
C MET A 88 7.39 2.05 9.40
N ALA A 89 6.19 2.60 9.58
CA ALA A 89 5.91 3.55 10.66
C ALA A 89 6.12 2.92 12.05
N VAL A 90 5.68 1.67 12.24
CA VAL A 90 5.93 0.92 13.49
C VAL A 90 7.43 0.72 13.74
N LEU A 91 8.19 0.37 12.71
CA LEU A 91 9.65 0.21 12.82
C LEU A 91 10.34 1.54 13.19
N GLN A 92 10.05 2.62 12.45
CA GLN A 92 10.60 3.95 12.74
C GLN A 92 10.29 4.41 14.16
N ARG A 93 9.08 4.12 14.66
CA ARG A 93 8.72 4.46 16.04
C ARG A 93 9.51 3.67 17.07
N ARG A 94 9.71 2.37 16.86
CA ARG A 94 10.54 1.55 17.75
C ARG A 94 11.98 2.07 17.81
N GLU A 95 12.51 2.52 16.67
CA GLU A 95 13.85 3.09 16.57
C GLU A 95 13.96 4.50 17.18
N SER A 96 12.87 5.27 17.18
CA SER A 96 12.84 6.64 17.71
C SER A 96 13.01 6.76 19.24
N GLY A 97 12.91 5.65 19.99
CA GLY A 97 12.99 5.65 21.45
C GLY A 97 11.84 6.37 22.17
N LEU A 98 10.78 6.75 21.45
CA LEU A 98 9.60 7.40 22.02
C LEU A 98 8.87 6.46 23.00
N PRO A 99 8.36 6.99 24.13
CA PRO A 99 7.62 6.18 25.09
C PRO A 99 6.30 5.65 24.48
N PRO A 100 5.82 4.48 24.92
CA PRO A 100 4.52 3.96 24.51
C PRO A 100 3.40 4.98 24.74
N GLY A 101 2.64 5.31 23.70
CA GLY A 101 1.51 6.25 23.78
C GLY A 101 1.82 7.73 23.54
N ALA A 102 3.06 8.10 23.14
CA ALA A 102 3.33 9.45 22.63
C ALA A 102 2.43 9.78 21.41
N VAL A 103 1.90 11.00 21.36
CA VAL A 103 1.05 11.48 20.25
C VAL A 103 1.81 11.37 18.94
N ASP A 104 1.38 10.41 18.12
CA ASP A 104 2.00 10.15 16.84
C ASP A 104 1.31 11.00 15.77
N LYS A 105 1.90 12.14 15.41
CA LYS A 105 1.39 12.96 14.29
C LYS A 105 1.35 12.17 12.97
N ASN A 106 2.13 11.10 12.83
CA ASN A 106 2.02 10.21 11.67
C ASN A 106 0.67 9.46 11.68
N ARG A 107 0.11 9.15 12.86
CA ARG A 107 -1.19 8.49 12.97
C ARG A 107 -2.31 9.36 12.42
N GLU A 108 -2.37 10.63 12.79
CA GLU A 108 -3.42 11.54 12.29
C GLU A 108 -3.33 11.72 10.77
N ASN A 109 -2.11 11.89 10.24
CA ASN A 109 -1.88 12.01 8.81
C ASN A 109 -2.21 10.71 8.06
N MET A 110 -1.84 9.55 8.60
CA MET A 110 -2.13 8.25 8.02
C MET A 110 -3.64 7.96 8.03
N GLN A 111 -4.33 8.34 9.12
CA GLN A 111 -5.80 8.26 9.20
C GLN A 111 -6.47 9.14 8.14
N LYS A 112 -6.05 10.41 7.99
CA LYS A 112 -6.56 11.30 6.93
C LYS A 112 -6.33 10.73 5.54
N SER A 113 -5.20 10.04 5.32
CA SER A 113 -4.88 9.45 4.02
C SER A 113 -5.80 8.27 3.63
N ASN A 114 -6.43 7.61 4.61
CA ASN A 114 -7.35 6.50 4.34
C ASN A 114 -8.78 6.94 3.99
N ILE A 115 -9.16 8.20 4.22
CA ILE A 115 -10.52 8.67 3.92
C ILE A 115 -10.84 8.42 2.43
N ASN A 116 -12.03 7.85 2.19
CA ASN A 116 -12.54 7.45 0.87
C ASN A 116 -11.64 6.43 0.13
N THR A 117 -10.88 5.61 0.85
CA THR A 117 -10.08 4.52 0.24
C THR A 117 -10.81 3.16 0.21
N CYS A 118 -11.78 2.94 1.09
CA CYS A 118 -12.66 1.76 1.05
C CYS A 118 -14.00 2.05 1.74
N HIS A 119 -14.91 1.08 1.70
CA HIS A 119 -16.24 1.18 2.31
C HIS A 119 -16.21 1.56 3.80
N VAL A 120 -15.28 0.98 4.57
CA VAL A 120 -15.13 1.28 6.01
C VAL A 120 -14.61 2.71 6.24
N TRP A 121 -13.80 3.23 5.32
CA TRP A 121 -13.21 4.56 5.41
C TRP A 121 -13.99 5.63 4.63
N ALA A 122 -15.26 5.38 4.31
CA ALA A 122 -16.14 6.39 3.72
C ALA A 122 -16.22 7.62 4.64
N GLU A 123 -16.09 8.82 4.09
CA GLU A 123 -16.04 10.08 4.85
C GLU A 123 -17.29 10.35 5.70
N ASP A 124 -18.43 9.84 5.23
CA ASP A 124 -19.75 9.86 5.87
C ASP A 124 -20.09 8.53 6.57
N GLY A 125 -19.15 7.59 6.62
CA GLY A 125 -19.33 6.28 7.24
C GLY A 125 -19.24 6.29 8.75
N GLU A 126 -19.83 5.27 9.37
CA GLU A 126 -19.87 5.08 10.83
C GLU A 126 -18.47 5.19 11.45
N HIS A 127 -17.48 4.48 10.89
CA HIS A 127 -16.11 4.48 11.38
C HIS A 127 -15.49 5.89 11.51
N ILE A 128 -15.71 6.76 10.52
CA ILE A 128 -15.23 8.14 10.55
C ILE A 128 -16.01 8.96 11.59
N GLN A 129 -17.30 8.71 11.76
CA GLN A 129 -18.10 9.36 12.79
C GLN A 129 -17.62 8.98 14.20
N GLU A 130 -17.31 7.71 14.46
CA GLU A 130 -16.77 7.28 15.75
C GLU A 130 -15.48 8.04 16.10
N PHE A 131 -14.60 8.22 15.12
CA PHE A 131 -13.39 9.02 15.30
C PHE A 131 -13.68 10.48 15.60
N LYS A 132 -14.63 11.11 14.89
CA LYS A 132 -15.05 12.50 15.13
C LYS A 132 -15.63 12.68 16.52
N ASP A 133 -16.33 11.67 17.04
CA ASP A 133 -16.90 11.63 18.38
C ASP A 133 -15.84 11.38 19.49
N GLY A 134 -14.56 11.22 19.11
CA GLY A 134 -13.48 10.92 20.05
C GLY A 134 -13.51 9.48 20.59
N ARG A 135 -14.31 8.59 20.00
CA ARG A 135 -14.29 7.16 20.35
C ARG A 135 -12.99 6.55 19.85
N MET A 136 -12.32 5.81 20.73
CA MET A 136 -11.14 5.04 20.34
C MET A 136 -11.57 3.91 19.40
N PRO A 137 -10.89 3.73 18.26
CA PRO A 137 -11.20 2.62 17.36
C PRO A 137 -10.94 1.31 18.09
N SER A 138 -11.82 0.33 17.88
CA SER A 138 -11.56 -1.04 18.33
C SER A 138 -10.25 -1.55 17.73
N PRO A 139 -9.46 -2.36 18.47
CA PRO A 139 -8.31 -3.04 17.91
C PRO A 139 -8.68 -3.81 16.63
N PRO A 140 -7.75 -3.97 15.67
CA PRO A 140 -7.94 -4.92 14.57
C PRO A 140 -8.34 -6.30 15.12
N LEU A 141 -9.23 -7.01 14.44
CA LEU A 141 -9.76 -8.29 14.92
C LEU A 141 -8.65 -9.29 15.25
N GLN A 142 -7.64 -9.38 14.39
CA GLN A 142 -6.49 -10.27 14.57
C GLN A 142 -5.65 -9.90 15.80
N VAL A 143 -5.58 -8.60 16.14
CA VAL A 143 -4.91 -8.15 17.37
C VAL A 143 -5.74 -8.54 18.58
N THR A 144 -7.06 -8.38 18.50
CA THR A 144 -8.01 -8.78 19.56
C THR A 144 -7.92 -10.27 19.84
N GLU A 145 -8.04 -11.10 18.80
CA GLU A 145 -7.91 -12.56 18.88
C GLU A 145 -6.56 -12.94 19.50
N ARG A 146 -5.46 -12.33 19.01
CA ARG A 146 -4.13 -12.63 19.52
C ARG A 146 -3.93 -12.25 20.98
N LEU A 147 -4.50 -11.14 21.44
CA LEU A 147 -4.46 -10.75 22.85
C LEU A 147 -5.21 -11.77 23.72
N ILE A 148 -6.40 -12.19 23.29
CA ILE A 148 -7.20 -13.19 24.00
C ILE A 148 -6.46 -14.53 24.11
N GLU A 149 -5.85 -15.02 23.01
CA GLU A 149 -5.03 -16.24 23.01
C GLU A 149 -3.87 -16.17 24.01
N LEU A 150 -3.30 -14.98 24.20
CA LEU A 150 -2.20 -14.74 25.13
C LEU A 150 -2.66 -14.50 26.58
N GLY A 151 -3.96 -14.65 26.87
CA GLY A 151 -4.54 -14.37 28.20
C GLY A 151 -4.57 -12.88 28.55
N ARG A 152 -4.50 -12.01 27.54
CA ARG A 152 -4.47 -10.55 27.68
C ARG A 152 -5.82 -9.94 27.30
N LYS A 153 -6.06 -8.75 27.84
CA LYS A 153 -7.28 -7.98 27.62
C LYS A 153 -7.19 -7.15 26.33
N PRO A 154 -8.19 -7.16 25.43
CA PRO A 154 -8.18 -6.32 24.22
C PRO A 154 -7.96 -4.83 24.50
N GLU A 155 -8.38 -4.33 25.66
CA GLU A 155 -8.21 -2.96 26.11
C GLU A 155 -6.74 -2.59 26.39
N GLU A 156 -5.86 -3.59 26.49
CA GLU A 156 -4.41 -3.38 26.53
C GLU A 156 -3.87 -2.91 25.17
N TRP A 157 -4.65 -2.99 24.10
CA TRP A 157 -4.34 -2.35 22.84
C TRP A 157 -4.44 -0.82 22.99
N ARG A 158 -3.35 -0.25 23.48
CA ARG A 158 -3.05 1.16 23.30
C ARG A 158 -2.58 1.29 21.87
N GLY A 159 -3.54 1.43 20.96
CA GLY A 159 -3.25 1.58 19.53
C GLY A 159 -2.09 2.54 19.34
N PHE A 160 -1.19 2.20 18.40
CA PHE A 160 0.02 2.97 18.11
C PHE A 160 -0.25 4.47 18.22
#